data_AF-A0A9X2E0W4-F1
#
_entry.id   AF-A0A9X2E0W4-F1
#
_cell.length_a   1.000
_cell.length_b   1.000
_cell.length_c   1.000
_cell.angle_alpha   90.00
_cell.angle_beta   90.00
_cell.angle_gamma   90.00
#
_symmetry.space_group_name_H-M   'P 1'
#
loop_
_entity.id
_entity.type
_entity.pdbx_description
1 polymer ?
#
loop_
_entity_poly.entity_id
_entity_poly.type
_entity_poly.pdbx_seq_one_letter_code
_entity_poly.pdbx_strand_id
1 'polypeptide(L)'
;ATASPRPQQTEGASAAPAPGAAPSAPDAAPAPAPQDDDRGSPGGWSAATGMTTALSSGAPLGTIADWMRSLALAVASLALVVVPARLAVAGRAPREARTWQLTGRNRARVEFDDKPERAPASTRTMVVGMIGCAAGLSLLSGRVDGQPAYLRLLIAVILATALVNAVAAGVPALVGRRLGLPGVRVVASPRALLLVAAAALLSRFAGLDPAFLFGVVIGLLLPEGASPVDRAKLATVRVVSLLGLAGLAWGASAVVPAGGSVGGVLTAEVLSATTLLAVGSSVVLLFPVGRPAGQSILRWSPVLWLGLTLLSTTVLFLLLTPTIAAWATEGGGGPVVFTVVAFTVVCTSVWAWRRFVEPEQ
;
A
#
# COMPACT_ATOMS: atom_id res chain seq x y z
N ALA A 1 -15.18 108.81 38.37
CA ALA A 1 -15.10 107.56 39.16
C ALA A 1 -13.62 107.24 39.37
N THR A 2 -12.94 107.73 40.42
CA THR A 2 -12.86 107.20 41.80
C THR A 2 -12.65 105.68 41.91
N ALA A 3 -11.39 105.30 42.19
CA ALA A 3 -10.84 104.43 43.25
C ALA A 3 -11.65 103.17 43.67
N SER A 4 -11.10 101.97 43.92
CA SER A 4 -9.83 101.61 44.57
C SER A 4 -9.58 100.07 44.47
N PRO A 5 -8.39 99.57 44.88
CA PRO A 5 -7.73 98.38 44.29
C PRO A 5 -7.38 97.22 45.28
N ARG A 6 -6.52 96.29 44.79
CA ARG A 6 -5.58 95.33 45.46
C ARG A 6 -6.07 93.91 45.81
N PRO A 7 -5.15 92.91 46.00
CA PRO A 7 -3.66 92.89 45.88
C PRO A 7 -3.12 91.87 44.84
N GLN A 8 -1.99 92.09 44.16
CA GLN A 8 -0.56 92.05 44.54
C GLN A 8 0.02 90.67 44.90
N GLN A 9 1.08 90.29 44.14
CA GLN A 9 2.31 89.53 44.47
C GLN A 9 2.55 88.33 43.51
N THR A 10 3.74 87.95 43.07
CA THR A 10 5.11 88.49 42.96
C THR A 10 5.86 87.50 42.05
N GLU A 11 6.84 87.99 41.29
CA GLU A 11 7.83 87.22 40.52
C GLU A 11 8.47 86.07 41.30
N GLY A 12 8.85 85.00 40.62
CA GLY A 12 9.83 84.06 41.17
C GLY A 12 9.91 82.72 40.46
N ALA A 13 11.01 82.53 39.73
CA ALA A 13 11.66 81.25 39.44
C ALA A 13 10.95 80.28 38.48
N SER A 14 11.46 80.29 37.24
CA SER A 14 11.61 79.13 36.37
C SER A 14 12.15 77.92 37.16
N ALA A 15 11.24 77.03 37.58
CA ALA A 15 11.58 75.67 37.96
C ALA A 15 11.30 74.76 36.75
N ALA A 16 12.36 74.11 36.26
CA ALA A 16 12.28 73.09 35.23
C ALA A 16 11.24 72.03 35.60
N PRO A 17 10.38 71.56 34.69
CA PRO A 17 9.55 70.41 34.98
C PRO A 17 10.45 69.20 35.20
N ALA A 18 10.32 68.59 36.39
CA ALA A 18 10.76 67.22 36.61
C ALA A 18 10.14 66.30 35.53
N PRO A 19 10.80 65.21 35.11
CA PRO A 19 10.24 64.30 34.13
C PRO A 19 8.95 63.70 34.67
N GLY A 20 7.82 64.21 34.19
CA GLY A 20 6.51 63.65 34.45
C GLY A 20 6.47 62.23 33.93
N ALA A 21 5.95 61.33 34.76
CA ALA A 21 5.81 59.91 34.54
C ALA A 21 5.40 59.58 33.10
N ALA A 22 6.16 58.65 32.50
CA ALA A 22 5.82 58.04 31.24
C ALA A 22 4.37 57.50 31.28
N PRO A 23 3.61 57.62 30.19
CA PRO A 23 2.30 56.98 30.11
C PRO A 23 2.49 55.47 30.30
N SER A 24 1.81 54.91 31.29
CA SER A 24 1.72 53.46 31.50
C SER A 24 1.22 52.83 30.21
N ALA A 25 2.08 52.05 29.56
CA ALA A 25 1.71 51.20 28.44
C ALA A 25 0.57 50.28 28.90
N PRO A 26 -0.42 49.98 28.03
CA PRO A 26 -1.39 48.94 28.34
C PRO A 26 -0.62 47.64 28.59
N ASP A 27 -0.99 46.93 29.67
CA ASP A 27 -0.41 45.64 30.04
C ASP A 27 -0.20 44.80 28.78
N ALA A 28 1.07 44.57 28.46
CA ALA A 28 1.44 43.62 27.44
C ALA A 28 0.88 42.28 27.89
N ALA A 29 -0.18 41.83 27.21
CA ALA A 29 -0.67 40.47 27.30
C ALA A 29 0.55 39.52 27.29
N PRO A 30 0.56 38.46 28.11
CA PRO A 30 1.67 37.52 28.12
C PRO A 30 1.95 37.13 26.67
N ALA A 31 3.18 37.38 26.21
CA ALA A 31 3.62 36.88 24.92
C ALA A 31 3.20 35.41 24.86
N PRO A 32 2.46 34.97 23.83
CA PRO A 32 2.15 33.56 23.73
C PRO A 32 3.49 32.84 23.80
N ALA A 33 3.61 31.94 24.78
CA ALA A 33 4.72 30.99 24.83
C ALA A 33 4.93 30.46 23.40
N PRO A 34 6.18 30.27 22.94
CA PRO A 34 6.43 29.75 21.61
C PRO A 34 5.58 28.49 21.47
N GLN A 35 4.47 28.60 20.74
CA GLN A 35 3.78 27.42 20.28
C GLN A 35 4.78 26.83 19.33
N ASP A 36 5.29 25.65 19.66
CA ASP A 36 6.04 24.84 18.71
C ASP A 36 5.13 24.69 17.48
N ASP A 37 5.29 25.59 16.52
CA ASP A 37 4.63 25.63 15.22
C ASP A 37 5.25 24.54 14.34
N ASP A 38 5.27 23.32 14.87
CA ASP A 38 5.52 22.12 14.10
C ASP A 38 4.28 21.74 13.29
N ARG A 39 3.19 22.54 13.34
CA ARG A 39 1.88 22.32 12.70
C ARG A 39 1.83 22.62 11.18
N GLY A 40 2.95 22.94 10.54
CA GLY A 40 2.88 23.29 9.11
C GLY A 40 4.19 23.60 8.41
N SER A 41 5.35 23.34 9.03
CA SER A 41 6.62 23.51 8.32
C SER A 41 6.73 22.45 7.21
N PRO A 42 6.95 22.81 5.93
CA PRO A 42 7.08 21.85 4.84
C PRO A 42 8.14 20.80 5.17
N GLY A 43 7.73 19.54 5.28
CA GLY A 43 8.60 18.42 5.63
C GLY A 43 8.75 18.12 7.13
N GLY A 44 8.09 18.86 8.03
CA GLY A 44 8.09 18.59 9.47
C GLY A 44 7.40 17.28 9.88
N TRP A 45 7.50 16.88 11.15
CA TRP A 45 6.93 15.60 11.63
C TRP A 45 5.42 15.49 11.46
N SER A 46 4.70 16.60 11.49
CA SER A 46 3.25 16.63 11.27
C SER A 46 2.85 16.89 9.81
N ALA A 47 3.82 17.11 8.90
CA ALA A 47 3.53 17.45 7.52
C ALA A 47 2.79 16.32 6.79
N ALA A 48 1.79 16.67 5.99
CA ALA A 48 1.05 15.73 5.18
C ALA A 48 1.96 15.10 4.10
N THR A 49 1.82 13.80 3.90
CA THR A 49 2.47 13.04 2.80
C THR A 49 1.43 12.69 1.73
N GLY A 50 1.88 12.33 0.53
CA GLY A 50 0.99 11.83 -0.54
C GLY A 50 0.07 10.68 -0.10
N MET A 51 0.51 9.91 0.90
CA MET A 51 -0.26 8.83 1.50
C MET A 51 -1.44 9.31 2.36
N THR A 52 -1.28 10.42 3.09
CA THR A 52 -2.35 11.03 3.89
C THR A 52 -3.41 11.73 3.03
N THR A 53 -2.99 12.28 1.90
CA THR A 53 -3.90 12.98 0.98
C THR A 53 -4.61 12.03 0.02
N ALA A 54 -3.98 10.91 -0.38
CA ALA A 54 -4.55 9.98 -1.34
C ALA A 54 -5.81 9.26 -0.86
N LEU A 55 -5.97 9.05 0.44
CA LEU A 55 -7.03 8.23 1.02
C LEU A 55 -7.83 8.90 2.13
N SER A 56 -7.84 10.24 2.20
CA SER A 56 -8.66 10.96 3.17
C SER A 56 -10.13 10.52 3.06
N SER A 57 -10.54 9.64 3.96
CA SER A 57 -11.87 9.02 4.09
C SER A 57 -13.00 9.99 4.43
N GLY A 58 -12.67 11.28 4.57
CA GLY A 58 -13.65 12.37 4.57
C GLY A 58 -14.17 12.72 3.17
N ALA A 59 -13.54 12.22 2.11
CA ALA A 59 -14.12 12.27 0.78
C ALA A 59 -15.35 11.35 0.74
N PRO A 60 -16.51 11.83 0.23
CA PRO A 60 -17.69 10.98 0.12
C PRO A 60 -17.31 9.69 -0.62
N LEU A 61 -17.82 8.53 -0.14
CA LEU A 61 -17.80 7.28 -0.90
C LEU A 61 -18.21 7.68 -2.32
N GLY A 62 -17.27 7.56 -3.27
CA GLY A 62 -17.34 8.24 -4.56
C GLY A 62 -18.72 8.13 -5.22
N THR A 63 -19.04 9.06 -6.11
CA THR A 63 -20.35 9.08 -6.76
C THR A 63 -20.65 7.73 -7.44
N ILE A 64 -21.92 7.42 -7.72
CA ILE A 64 -22.27 6.23 -8.50
C ILE A 64 -21.49 6.17 -9.82
N ALA A 65 -21.20 7.33 -10.42
CA ALA A 65 -20.37 7.42 -11.61
C ALA A 65 -18.92 6.95 -11.38
N ASP A 66 -18.32 7.22 -10.22
CA ASP A 66 -16.98 6.76 -9.87
C ASP A 66 -16.93 5.24 -9.67
N TRP A 67 -17.96 4.67 -9.04
CA TRP A 67 -18.12 3.22 -8.92
C TRP A 67 -18.29 2.55 -10.28
N MET A 68 -19.15 3.11 -11.14
CA MET A 68 -19.39 2.59 -12.49
C MET A 68 -18.13 2.70 -13.37
N ARG A 69 -17.39 3.81 -13.28
CA ARG A 69 -16.09 3.98 -13.95
C ARG A 69 -15.08 2.95 -13.47
N SER A 70 -14.98 2.75 -12.16
CA SER A 70 -14.05 1.78 -11.55
C SER A 70 -14.41 0.35 -11.93
N LEU A 71 -15.70 0.03 -12.01
CA LEU A 71 -16.19 -1.27 -12.49
C LEU A 71 -15.88 -1.47 -13.98
N ALA A 72 -16.06 -0.44 -14.81
CA ALA A 72 -15.71 -0.50 -16.22
C ALA A 72 -14.20 -0.72 -16.42
N LEU A 73 -13.35 -0.03 -15.64
CA LEU A 73 -11.91 -0.24 -15.63
C LEU A 73 -11.53 -1.64 -15.13
N ALA A 74 -12.21 -2.15 -14.10
CA ALA A 74 -12.04 -3.51 -13.61
C ALA A 74 -12.34 -4.54 -14.71
N VAL A 75 -13.48 -4.42 -15.39
CA VAL A 75 -13.85 -5.28 -16.52
C VAL A 75 -12.83 -5.17 -17.66
N ALA A 76 -12.41 -3.95 -18.02
CA ALA A 76 -11.40 -3.73 -19.04
C ALA A 76 -10.05 -4.38 -18.68
N SER A 77 -9.60 -4.25 -17.43
CA SER A 77 -8.37 -4.88 -16.94
C SER A 77 -8.45 -6.41 -16.96
N LEU A 78 -9.61 -6.98 -16.64
CA LEU A 78 -9.84 -8.42 -16.72
C LEU A 78 -9.72 -8.88 -18.18
N ALA A 79 -10.36 -8.16 -19.10
CA ALA A 79 -10.38 -8.48 -20.53
C ALA A 79 -9.02 -8.29 -21.22
N LEU A 80 -8.28 -7.23 -20.87
CA LEU A 80 -7.04 -6.85 -21.56
C LEU A 80 -5.76 -7.36 -20.89
N VAL A 81 -5.79 -7.66 -19.60
CA VAL A 81 -4.60 -8.10 -18.85
C VAL A 81 -4.74 -9.55 -18.40
N VAL A 82 -5.81 -9.86 -17.66
CA VAL A 82 -5.95 -11.19 -17.02
C VAL A 82 -6.21 -12.28 -18.05
N VAL A 83 -7.14 -12.06 -18.97
CA VAL A 83 -7.49 -13.05 -20.01
C VAL A 83 -6.30 -13.33 -20.93
N PRO A 84 -5.61 -12.33 -21.53
CA PRO A 84 -4.44 -12.58 -22.38
C PRO A 84 -3.30 -13.25 -21.63
N ALA A 85 -3.00 -12.83 -20.40
CA ALA A 85 -1.96 -13.46 -19.58
C ALA A 85 -2.27 -14.95 -19.34
N ARG A 86 -3.54 -15.29 -19.09
CA ARG A 86 -3.97 -16.68 -18.92
C ARG A 86 -3.85 -17.46 -20.22
N LEU A 87 -4.27 -16.91 -21.36
CA LEU A 87 -4.12 -17.54 -22.67
C LEU A 87 -2.64 -17.87 -22.95
N ALA A 88 -1.74 -16.92 -22.74
CA ALA A 88 -0.30 -17.10 -22.92
C ALA A 88 0.30 -18.22 -22.04
N VAL A 89 -0.35 -18.57 -20.92
CA VAL A 89 0.10 -19.60 -19.98
C VAL A 89 -0.61 -20.93 -20.19
N ALA A 90 -1.88 -20.92 -20.63
CA ALA A 90 -2.70 -22.11 -20.84
C ALA A 90 -2.11 -23.08 -21.89
N GLY A 91 -1.34 -22.57 -22.85
CA GLY A 91 -0.64 -23.38 -23.84
C GLY A 91 0.70 -23.96 -23.37
N ARG A 92 1.10 -23.82 -22.10
CA ARG A 92 2.30 -24.51 -21.58
C ARG A 92 1.89 -25.93 -21.17
N ALA A 93 2.33 -26.94 -21.94
CA ALA A 93 2.40 -28.30 -21.43
C ALA A 93 3.12 -28.28 -20.07
N PRO A 94 2.67 -29.08 -19.07
CA PRO A 94 3.39 -29.20 -17.81
C PRO A 94 4.79 -29.72 -18.14
N ARG A 95 5.77 -28.80 -18.25
CA ARG A 95 7.16 -29.19 -18.39
C ARG A 95 7.50 -29.93 -17.11
N GLU A 96 7.72 -31.24 -17.23
CA GLU A 96 8.53 -31.95 -16.25
C GLU A 96 9.75 -31.09 -15.97
N ALA A 97 10.10 -30.97 -14.69
CA ALA A 97 11.30 -30.26 -14.27
C ALA A 97 12.47 -30.95 -14.99
N ARG A 98 12.90 -30.37 -16.12
CA ARG A 98 13.97 -30.89 -16.94
C ARG A 98 15.23 -30.68 -16.11
N THR A 99 15.52 -31.66 -15.27
CA THR A 99 16.80 -31.75 -14.59
C THR A 99 17.81 -31.90 -15.70
N TRP A 100 18.71 -30.92 -15.82
CA TRP A 100 19.80 -30.99 -16.77
C TRP A 100 20.71 -32.13 -16.31
N GLN A 101 20.50 -33.33 -16.87
CA GLN A 101 21.34 -34.49 -16.63
C GLN A 101 22.41 -34.53 -17.72
N LEU A 102 23.43 -33.68 -17.58
CA LEU A 102 24.58 -33.72 -18.49
C LEU A 102 25.48 -34.95 -18.26
N THR A 103 25.27 -35.70 -17.19
CA THR A 103 25.95 -36.99 -16.95
C THR A 103 24.98 -37.94 -16.25
N GLY A 104 24.89 -39.18 -16.73
CA GLY A 104 24.00 -40.26 -16.23
C GLY A 104 24.32 -40.79 -14.83
N ARG A 105 24.74 -39.92 -13.90
CA ARG A 105 25.02 -40.23 -12.49
C ARG A 105 24.11 -39.48 -11.53
N ASN A 106 22.99 -38.94 -12.00
CA ASN A 106 22.01 -38.29 -11.12
C ASN A 106 21.07 -39.34 -10.52
N ARG A 107 21.62 -40.19 -9.62
CA ARG A 107 20.80 -41.00 -8.71
C ARG A 107 19.97 -40.04 -7.83
N ALA A 108 18.78 -40.51 -7.50
CA ALA A 108 17.72 -39.78 -6.79
C ALA A 108 18.26 -38.83 -5.72
N ARG A 109 17.71 -37.61 -5.67
CA ARG A 109 17.87 -36.64 -4.57
C ARG A 109 17.29 -37.21 -3.28
N VAL A 110 18.05 -38.12 -2.68
CA VAL A 110 18.08 -38.38 -1.26
C VAL A 110 19.54 -38.16 -0.89
N GLU A 111 19.76 -37.42 0.19
CA GLU A 111 21.04 -37.29 0.92
C GLU A 111 21.98 -36.10 0.59
N PHE A 112 21.98 -35.14 1.55
CA PHE A 112 23.07 -34.30 2.06
C PHE A 112 23.95 -33.48 1.08
N ASP A 113 23.73 -32.16 1.06
CA ASP A 113 24.73 -31.16 0.62
C ASP A 113 25.20 -30.41 1.89
N ASP A 114 26.31 -30.90 2.46
CA ASP A 114 27.13 -30.24 3.47
C ASP A 114 27.69 -28.93 2.90
N LYS A 115 26.98 -27.83 3.17
CA LYS A 115 27.57 -26.48 3.15
C LYS A 115 27.73 -26.06 4.61
N PRO A 116 28.81 -25.36 4.99
CA PRO A 116 28.94 -24.86 6.35
C PRO A 116 27.67 -24.07 6.67
N GLU A 117 26.92 -24.57 7.65
CA GLU A 117 25.66 -24.02 8.11
C GLU A 117 25.92 -22.56 8.53
N ARG A 118 25.63 -21.61 7.64
CA ARG A 118 25.15 -20.32 8.12
C ARG A 118 23.91 -20.68 8.92
N ALA A 119 24.01 -20.56 10.24
CA ALA A 119 22.94 -20.86 11.18
C ALA A 119 21.61 -20.47 10.54
N PRO A 120 20.61 -21.37 10.46
CA PRO A 120 19.36 -21.09 9.77
C PRO A 120 18.83 -19.78 10.36
N ALA A 121 18.87 -18.70 9.57
CA ALA A 121 18.34 -17.42 10.01
C ALA A 121 16.92 -17.72 10.48
N SER A 122 16.63 -17.45 11.75
CA SER A 122 15.39 -17.91 12.34
C SER A 122 14.24 -17.46 11.44
N THR A 123 13.23 -18.31 11.20
CA THR A 123 12.09 -17.97 10.32
C THR A 123 11.49 -16.61 10.68
N ARG A 124 11.53 -16.25 11.97
CA ARG A 124 11.14 -14.91 12.47
C ARG A 124 12.04 -13.80 11.93
N THR A 125 13.37 -13.93 12.04
CA THR A 125 14.34 -12.96 11.50
C THR A 125 14.17 -12.78 9.99
N MET A 126 13.92 -13.86 9.25
CA MET A 126 13.67 -13.78 7.81
C MET A 126 12.36 -13.04 7.51
N VAL A 127 11.26 -13.37 8.19
CA VAL A 127 9.97 -12.67 8.01
C VAL A 127 10.08 -11.19 8.35
N VAL A 128 10.71 -10.84 9.47
CA VAL A 128 10.95 -9.45 9.87
C VAL A 128 11.80 -8.73 8.82
N GLY A 129 12.89 -9.35 8.36
CA GLY A 129 13.75 -8.78 7.31
C GLY A 129 13.00 -8.57 5.98
N MET A 130 12.15 -9.50 5.59
CA MET A 130 11.33 -9.35 4.38
C MET A 130 10.28 -8.24 4.52
N ILE A 131 9.63 -8.10 5.67
CA ILE A 131 8.70 -7.00 5.93
C ILE A 131 9.44 -5.67 5.82
N GLY A 132 10.62 -5.56 6.45
CA GLY A 132 11.46 -4.37 6.35
C GLY A 132 11.87 -4.06 4.91
N CYS A 133 12.30 -5.07 4.14
CA CYS A 133 12.66 -4.88 2.73
C CYS A 133 11.48 -4.45 1.86
N ALA A 134 10.31 -5.08 2.04
CA ALA A 134 9.10 -4.73 1.30
C ALA A 134 8.66 -3.29 1.59
N ALA A 135 8.71 -2.88 2.87
CA ALA A 135 8.40 -1.51 3.26
C ALA A 135 9.42 -0.50 2.71
N GLY A 136 10.72 -0.82 2.79
CA GLY A 136 11.78 0.01 2.21
C GLY A 136 11.62 0.19 0.70
N LEU A 137 11.40 -0.89 -0.05
CA LEU A 137 11.15 -0.85 -1.49
C LEU A 137 9.90 -0.02 -1.84
N SER A 138 8.86 -0.15 -1.04
CA SER A 138 7.62 0.62 -1.21
C SER A 138 7.85 2.12 -1.08
N LEU A 139 8.65 2.57 -0.11
CA LEU A 139 9.01 3.98 0.01
C LEU A 139 9.93 4.47 -1.11
N LEU A 140 10.95 3.69 -1.46
CA LEU A 140 11.91 4.06 -2.49
C LEU A 140 11.27 4.15 -3.89
N SER A 141 10.02 3.71 -4.01
CA SER A 141 9.22 3.89 -5.23
C SER A 141 8.77 5.33 -5.44
N GLY A 142 8.68 6.13 -4.36
CA GLY A 142 8.42 7.57 -4.41
C GLY A 142 9.69 8.42 -4.35
N ARG A 143 9.55 9.74 -4.51
CA ARG A 143 10.63 10.70 -4.23
C ARG A 143 10.82 10.77 -2.72
N VAL A 144 12.03 10.47 -2.24
CA VAL A 144 12.41 10.60 -0.83
C VAL A 144 13.25 11.86 -0.69
N ASP A 145 12.59 12.95 -0.34
CA ASP A 145 13.28 14.17 0.09
C ASP A 145 13.52 13.97 1.58
N GLY A 146 14.77 13.88 2.04
CA GLY A 146 15.20 13.39 3.37
C GLY A 146 14.65 14.13 4.60
N GLN A 147 13.32 14.14 4.75
CA GLN A 147 12.53 14.88 5.70
C GLN A 147 11.90 13.91 6.72
N PRO A 148 11.68 14.34 7.97
CA PRO A 148 11.12 13.49 9.03
C PRO A 148 9.75 12.90 8.69
N ALA A 149 8.95 13.56 7.86
CA ALA A 149 7.69 13.03 7.34
C ALA A 149 7.85 11.67 6.62
N TYR A 150 8.93 11.47 5.85
CA TYR A 150 9.17 10.21 5.14
C TYR A 150 9.62 9.08 6.06
N LEU A 151 10.32 9.39 7.17
CA LEU A 151 10.64 8.39 8.19
C LEU A 151 9.38 7.94 8.93
N ARG A 152 8.47 8.85 9.22
CA ARG A 152 7.16 8.51 9.78
C ARG A 152 6.35 7.65 8.81
N LEU A 153 6.34 8.01 7.53
CA LEU A 153 5.73 7.20 6.48
C LEU A 153 6.37 5.81 6.37
N LEU A 154 7.70 5.69 6.55
CA LEU A 154 8.37 4.39 6.63
C LEU A 154 7.81 3.51 7.73
N ILE A 155 7.71 4.07 8.92
CA ILE A 155 7.17 3.37 10.09
C ILE A 155 5.73 2.95 9.78
N ALA A 156 4.92 3.84 9.19
CA ALA A 156 3.55 3.52 8.81
C ALA A 156 3.46 2.35 7.83
N VAL A 157 4.28 2.35 6.78
CA VAL A 157 4.32 1.28 5.78
C VAL A 157 4.85 -0.03 6.35
N ILE A 158 5.84 0.00 7.25
CA ILE A 158 6.32 -1.19 7.98
C ILE A 158 5.17 -1.80 8.80
N LEU A 159 4.47 -0.98 9.58
CA LEU A 159 3.35 -1.42 10.43
C LEU A 159 2.21 -1.99 9.58
N ALA A 160 1.82 -1.29 8.51
CA ALA A 160 0.80 -1.77 7.57
C ALA A 160 1.21 -3.10 6.92
N THR A 161 2.47 -3.24 6.50
CA THR A 161 3.00 -4.47 5.91
C THR A 161 2.99 -5.62 6.90
N ALA A 162 3.41 -5.38 8.15
CA ALA A 162 3.34 -6.38 9.20
C ALA A 162 1.90 -6.83 9.46
N LEU A 163 0.96 -5.88 9.57
CA LEU A 163 -0.46 -6.14 9.82
C LEU A 163 -1.10 -6.95 8.69
N VAL A 164 -0.90 -6.53 7.44
CA VAL A 164 -1.44 -7.22 6.25
C VAL A 164 -0.91 -8.65 6.17
N ASN A 165 0.38 -8.86 6.42
CA ASN A 165 0.97 -10.20 6.40
C ASN A 165 0.49 -11.06 7.58
N ALA A 166 0.32 -10.47 8.77
CA ALA A 166 -0.23 -11.16 9.93
C ALA A 166 -1.67 -11.64 9.66
N VAL A 167 -2.52 -10.81 9.05
CA VAL A 167 -3.90 -11.19 8.68
C VAL A 167 -3.90 -12.20 7.53
N ALA A 168 -3.08 -11.98 6.49
CA ALA A 168 -3.01 -12.86 5.33
C ALA A 168 -2.55 -14.29 5.67
N ALA A 169 -1.75 -14.47 6.71
CA ALA A 169 -1.28 -15.77 7.15
C ALA A 169 -2.07 -16.32 8.36
N GLY A 170 -2.36 -15.47 9.35
CA GLY A 170 -2.98 -15.86 10.60
C GLY A 170 -4.43 -16.28 10.45
N VAL A 171 -5.25 -15.54 9.68
CA VAL A 171 -6.67 -15.86 9.52
C VAL A 171 -6.87 -17.21 8.81
N PRO A 172 -6.23 -17.49 7.66
CA PRO A 172 -6.34 -18.80 7.03
C PRO A 172 -5.77 -19.92 7.90
N ALA A 173 -4.69 -19.68 8.66
CA ALA A 173 -4.15 -20.69 9.58
C ALA A 173 -5.13 -21.03 10.71
N LEU A 174 -5.80 -20.03 11.29
CA LEU A 174 -6.82 -20.23 12.32
C LEU A 174 -8.04 -20.97 11.76
N VAL A 175 -8.53 -20.57 10.58
CA VAL A 175 -9.65 -21.25 9.92
C VAL A 175 -9.26 -22.67 9.52
N GLY A 176 -8.06 -22.89 9.00
CA GLY A 176 -7.55 -24.22 8.68
C GLY A 176 -7.48 -25.14 9.89
N ARG A 177 -7.06 -24.64 11.05
CA ARG A 177 -7.13 -25.38 12.32
C ARG A 177 -8.56 -25.77 12.69
N ARG A 178 -9.53 -24.85 12.55
CA ARG A 178 -10.95 -25.15 12.80
C ARG A 178 -11.56 -26.13 11.81
N LEU A 179 -11.03 -26.20 10.59
CA LEU A 179 -11.44 -27.15 9.56
C LEU A 179 -10.75 -28.52 9.69
N GLY A 180 -9.99 -28.77 10.77
CA GLY A 180 -9.32 -30.06 10.97
C GLY A 180 -8.12 -30.27 10.06
N LEU A 181 -7.42 -29.19 9.65
CA LEU A 181 -6.17 -29.23 8.90
C LEU A 181 -4.98 -28.89 9.82
N PRO A 182 -4.62 -29.75 10.80
CA PRO A 182 -3.47 -29.52 11.67
C PRO A 182 -2.20 -29.62 10.82
N GLY A 183 -1.43 -28.53 10.73
CA GLY A 183 -0.17 -28.49 9.99
C GLY A 183 -0.07 -27.40 8.92
N VAL A 184 -1.01 -26.45 8.84
CA VAL A 184 -0.82 -25.22 8.07
C VAL A 184 0.41 -24.49 8.62
N ARG A 185 1.48 -24.40 7.80
CA ARG A 185 2.73 -23.74 8.15
C ARG A 185 2.86 -22.41 7.42
N VAL A 186 3.29 -21.40 8.16
CA VAL A 186 3.62 -20.08 7.61
C VAL A 186 5.05 -20.12 7.11
N VAL A 187 5.29 -19.77 5.84
CA VAL A 187 6.62 -19.81 5.24
C VAL A 187 6.92 -18.49 4.54
N ALA A 188 8.15 -18.01 4.66
CA ALA A 188 8.63 -16.85 3.93
C ALA A 188 8.66 -17.16 2.42
N SER A 189 8.14 -16.26 1.58
CA SER A 189 8.19 -16.40 0.12
C SER A 189 9.13 -15.35 -0.49
N PRO A 190 10.41 -15.67 -0.75
CA PRO A 190 11.33 -14.76 -1.44
C PRO A 190 10.82 -14.30 -2.81
N ARG A 191 10.02 -15.12 -3.49
CA ARG A 191 9.37 -14.74 -4.76
C ARG A 191 8.40 -13.57 -4.59
N ALA A 192 7.75 -13.48 -3.44
CA ALA A 192 6.86 -12.37 -3.17
C ALA A 192 7.64 -11.07 -2.95
N LEU A 193 8.84 -11.10 -2.37
CA LEU A 193 9.73 -9.92 -2.35
C LEU A 193 10.09 -9.45 -3.74
N LEU A 194 10.35 -10.36 -4.68
CA LEU A 194 10.62 -9.99 -6.08
C LEU A 194 9.40 -9.32 -6.73
N LEU A 195 8.18 -9.78 -6.43
CA LEU A 195 6.96 -9.13 -6.90
C LEU A 195 6.78 -7.73 -6.30
N VAL A 196 7.05 -7.57 -5.00
CA VAL A 196 7.05 -6.24 -4.34
C VAL A 196 8.09 -5.34 -4.99
N ALA A 197 9.31 -5.82 -5.20
CA ALA A 197 10.39 -5.06 -5.85
C ALA A 197 10.02 -4.68 -7.29
N ALA A 198 9.45 -5.60 -8.08
CA ALA A 198 9.02 -5.32 -9.44
C ALA A 198 7.89 -4.28 -9.48
N ALA A 199 6.92 -4.39 -8.57
CA ALA A 199 5.82 -3.43 -8.52
C ALA A 199 6.24 -2.06 -7.98
N ALA A 200 7.20 -2.03 -7.06
CA ALA A 200 7.88 -0.82 -6.60
C ALA A 200 8.59 -0.11 -7.77
N LEU A 201 9.41 -0.84 -8.53
CA LEU A 201 10.07 -0.32 -9.73
C LEU A 201 9.07 0.17 -10.77
N LEU A 202 8.02 -0.61 -11.05
CA LEU A 202 6.99 -0.24 -12.01
C LEU A 202 6.25 1.03 -11.57
N SER A 203 5.95 1.18 -10.28
CA SER A 203 5.32 2.39 -9.74
C SER A 203 6.17 3.62 -9.92
N ARG A 204 7.48 3.47 -9.72
CA ARG A 204 8.46 4.53 -9.93
C ARG A 204 8.56 4.93 -11.40
N PHE A 205 8.63 3.97 -12.32
CA PHE A 205 8.65 4.26 -13.76
C PHE A 205 7.32 4.86 -14.24
N ALA A 206 6.20 4.50 -13.61
CA ALA A 206 4.88 5.03 -13.93
C ALA A 206 4.60 6.41 -13.28
N GLY A 207 5.55 6.97 -12.52
CA GLY A 207 5.38 8.25 -11.84
C GLY A 207 4.23 8.26 -10.82
N LEU A 208 3.94 7.11 -10.20
CA LEU A 208 2.84 6.99 -9.27
C LEU A 208 3.21 7.55 -7.91
N ASP A 209 2.51 8.61 -7.50
CA ASP A 209 2.55 9.16 -6.15
C ASP A 209 1.14 9.14 -5.54
N PRO A 210 0.87 8.30 -4.51
CA PRO A 210 1.77 7.33 -3.89
C PRO A 210 1.99 6.07 -4.74
N ALA A 211 3.12 5.41 -4.53
CA ALA A 211 3.47 4.17 -5.24
C ALA A 211 2.46 3.03 -4.97
N PHE A 212 2.28 2.11 -5.93
CA PHE A 212 1.47 0.92 -5.68
C PHE A 212 2.09 0.07 -4.58
N LEU A 213 1.36 0.02 -3.48
CA LEU A 213 1.69 -0.82 -2.34
C LEU A 213 1.20 -2.25 -2.62
N PHE A 214 2.13 -3.15 -2.96
CA PHE A 214 1.93 -4.60 -2.89
C PHE A 214 2.84 -5.13 -1.79
N GLY A 215 2.30 -5.94 -0.86
CA GLY A 215 3.04 -6.21 0.38
C GLY A 215 2.86 -7.58 0.98
N VAL A 216 2.07 -8.47 0.38
CA VAL A 216 1.96 -9.84 0.90
C VAL A 216 3.21 -10.63 0.51
N VAL A 217 4.11 -10.83 1.47
CA VAL A 217 5.39 -11.55 1.31
C VAL A 217 5.38 -12.95 1.93
N ILE A 218 4.36 -13.24 2.74
CA ILE A 218 4.23 -14.51 3.43
C ILE A 218 3.43 -15.52 2.58
N GLY A 219 3.92 -16.76 2.48
CA GLY A 219 3.22 -17.90 1.88
C GLY A 219 2.57 -18.79 2.94
N LEU A 220 1.57 -19.58 2.52
CA LEU A 220 0.99 -20.64 3.33
C LEU A 220 1.34 -21.99 2.70
N LEU A 221 1.95 -22.88 3.47
CA LEU A 221 2.11 -24.28 3.11
C LEU A 221 0.99 -25.08 3.77
N LEU A 222 0.26 -25.83 2.96
CA LEU A 222 -0.77 -26.75 3.42
C LEU A 222 -0.17 -28.14 3.64
N PRO A 223 -0.74 -28.95 4.56
CA PRO A 223 -0.31 -30.32 4.78
C PRO A 223 -0.40 -31.17 3.50
N GLU A 224 0.49 -32.17 3.40
CA GLU A 224 0.39 -33.22 2.39
C GLU A 224 -0.93 -33.98 2.59
N GLY A 225 -1.76 -34.08 1.54
CA GLY A 225 -3.11 -34.65 1.61
C GLY A 225 -4.27 -33.65 1.64
N ALA A 226 -4.02 -32.33 1.76
CA ALA A 226 -5.09 -31.33 1.69
C ALA A 226 -5.80 -31.36 0.32
N SER A 227 -7.14 -31.50 0.34
CA SER A 227 -7.94 -31.62 -0.87
C SER A 227 -7.89 -30.32 -1.70
N PRO A 228 -8.10 -30.38 -3.03
CA PRO A 228 -8.18 -29.17 -3.86
C PRO A 228 -9.22 -28.16 -3.36
N VAL A 229 -10.32 -28.64 -2.77
CA VAL A 229 -11.39 -27.82 -2.19
C VAL A 229 -10.90 -27.09 -0.94
N ASP A 230 -10.12 -27.74 -0.07
CA ASP A 230 -9.57 -27.09 1.12
C ASP A 230 -8.58 -25.97 0.74
N ARG A 231 -7.79 -26.20 -0.32
CA ARG A 231 -6.91 -25.15 -0.87
C ARG A 231 -7.71 -23.96 -1.38
N ALA A 232 -8.84 -24.20 -2.03
CA ALA A 232 -9.71 -23.15 -2.54
C ALA A 232 -10.43 -22.39 -1.40
N LYS A 233 -10.91 -23.09 -0.38
CA LYS A 233 -11.51 -22.48 0.83
C LYS A 233 -10.50 -21.59 1.55
N LEU A 234 -9.29 -22.08 1.81
CA LEU A 234 -8.26 -21.30 2.51
C LEU A 234 -7.76 -20.11 1.67
N ALA A 235 -7.65 -20.28 0.35
CA ALA A 235 -7.38 -19.18 -0.57
C ALA A 235 -8.48 -18.12 -0.54
N THR A 236 -9.75 -18.53 -0.52
CA THR A 236 -10.91 -17.63 -0.42
C THR A 236 -10.87 -16.87 0.90
N VAL A 237 -10.69 -17.56 2.02
CA VAL A 237 -10.58 -16.95 3.36
C VAL A 237 -9.49 -15.89 3.39
N ARG A 238 -8.34 -16.17 2.77
CA ARG A 238 -7.22 -15.23 2.70
C ARG A 238 -7.56 -13.96 1.93
N VAL A 239 -8.23 -14.08 0.80
CA VAL A 239 -8.64 -12.92 -0.01
C VAL A 239 -9.72 -12.12 0.71
N VAL A 240 -10.73 -12.81 1.26
CA VAL A 240 -11.83 -12.17 1.99
C VAL A 240 -11.32 -11.47 3.26
N SER A 241 -10.37 -12.06 3.99
CA SER A 241 -9.80 -11.42 5.19
C SER A 241 -9.00 -10.16 4.85
N LEU A 242 -8.31 -10.14 3.71
CA LEU A 242 -7.60 -8.96 3.22
C LEU A 242 -8.57 -7.86 2.76
N LEU A 243 -9.62 -8.21 2.01
CA LEU A 243 -10.66 -7.24 1.64
C LEU A 243 -11.41 -6.70 2.85
N GLY A 244 -11.70 -7.55 3.84
CA GLY A 244 -12.28 -7.14 5.11
C GLY A 244 -11.36 -6.20 5.89
N LEU A 245 -10.06 -6.51 5.97
CA LEU A 245 -9.06 -5.63 6.58
C LEU A 245 -8.98 -4.27 5.86
N ALA A 246 -9.02 -4.26 4.53
CA ALA A 246 -9.04 -3.03 3.74
C ALA A 246 -10.28 -2.18 4.05
N GLY A 247 -11.47 -2.78 4.04
CA GLY A 247 -12.71 -2.08 4.36
C GLY A 247 -12.73 -1.53 5.79
N LEU A 248 -12.23 -2.31 6.76
CA LEU A 248 -12.09 -1.87 8.15
C LEU A 248 -11.09 -0.72 8.30
N ALA A 249 -9.92 -0.81 7.65
CA ALA A 249 -8.90 0.23 7.72
C ALA A 249 -9.39 1.53 7.06
N TRP A 250 -10.04 1.42 5.90
CA TRP A 250 -10.62 2.56 5.20
C TRP A 250 -11.77 3.20 5.99
N GLY A 251 -12.68 2.39 6.56
CA GLY A 251 -13.73 2.90 7.44
C GLY A 251 -13.18 3.56 8.71
N ALA A 252 -12.18 2.95 9.34
CA ALA A 252 -11.53 3.49 10.53
C ALA A 252 -10.79 4.81 10.25
N SER A 253 -10.33 5.06 9.03
CA SER A 253 -9.72 6.35 8.70
C SER A 253 -10.69 7.51 8.84
N ALA A 254 -12.02 7.28 8.73
CA ALA A 254 -13.02 8.34 8.81
C ALA A 254 -13.15 8.96 10.21
N VAL A 255 -12.73 8.24 11.25
CA VAL A 255 -12.76 8.73 12.63
C VAL A 255 -11.42 9.33 13.07
N VAL A 256 -10.39 9.29 12.22
CA VAL A 256 -9.10 9.92 12.53
C VAL A 256 -9.27 11.43 12.39
N PRO A 257 -9.08 12.22 13.46
CA PRO A 257 -9.22 13.66 13.39
C PRO A 257 -8.20 14.25 12.39
N ALA A 258 -8.64 15.21 11.58
CA ALA A 258 -7.76 15.96 10.67
C ALA A 258 -6.74 16.87 11.40
N GLY A 259 -6.70 16.84 12.73
CA GLY A 259 -5.79 17.64 13.56
C GLY A 259 -4.35 17.14 13.44
N GLY A 260 -3.44 18.02 13.01
CA GLY A 260 -2.02 17.79 12.72
C GLY A 260 -1.12 17.38 13.90
N SER A 261 -1.61 16.54 14.81
CA SER A 261 -0.75 15.83 15.75
C SER A 261 -0.01 14.70 15.03
N VAL A 262 1.27 14.51 15.36
CA VAL A 262 2.11 13.46 14.74
C VAL A 262 1.46 12.08 14.81
N GLY A 263 0.80 11.76 15.93
CA GLY A 263 0.08 10.50 16.13
C GLY A 263 -1.16 10.34 15.25
N GLY A 264 -1.93 11.42 15.03
CA GLY A 264 -3.07 11.43 14.11
C GLY A 264 -2.64 11.19 12.67
N VAL A 265 -1.60 11.90 12.22
CA VAL A 265 -1.06 11.76 10.85
C VAL A 265 -0.43 10.37 10.64
N LEU A 266 0.32 9.84 11.61
CA LEU A 266 0.84 8.46 11.54
C LEU A 266 -0.30 7.43 11.45
N THR A 267 -1.37 7.61 12.23
CA THR A 267 -2.53 6.70 12.21
C THR A 267 -3.21 6.73 10.85
N ALA A 268 -3.41 7.91 10.27
CA ALA A 268 -3.97 8.07 8.93
C ALA A 268 -3.10 7.38 7.87
N GLU A 269 -1.77 7.49 7.95
CA GLU A 269 -0.85 6.80 7.04
C GLU A 269 -0.90 5.28 7.20
N VAL A 270 -0.93 4.76 8.43
CA VAL A 270 -1.03 3.32 8.67
C VAL A 270 -2.31 2.75 8.08
N LEU A 271 -3.44 3.43 8.29
CA LEU A 271 -4.75 2.99 7.77
C LEU A 271 -4.80 3.07 6.23
N SER A 272 -4.27 4.15 5.66
CA SER A 272 -4.18 4.33 4.21
C SER A 272 -3.27 3.27 3.57
N ALA A 273 -2.09 3.04 4.15
CA ALA A 273 -1.17 2.00 3.70
C ALA A 273 -1.77 0.61 3.84
N THR A 274 -2.43 0.31 4.95
CA THR A 274 -3.11 -0.97 5.16
C THR A 274 -4.18 -1.19 4.10
N THR A 275 -4.97 -0.17 3.78
CA THR A 275 -6.03 -0.23 2.76
C THR A 275 -5.44 -0.56 1.37
N LEU A 276 -4.49 0.23 0.88
CA LEU A 276 -3.88 -0.01 -0.44
C LEU A 276 -3.15 -1.35 -0.51
N LEU A 277 -2.37 -1.67 0.52
CA LEU A 277 -1.56 -2.89 0.56
C LEU A 277 -2.44 -4.15 0.62
N ALA A 278 -3.57 -4.11 1.35
CA ALA A 278 -4.51 -5.22 1.44
C ALA A 278 -5.33 -5.41 0.15
N VAL A 279 -5.81 -4.33 -0.47
CA VAL A 279 -6.53 -4.37 -1.75
C VAL A 279 -5.60 -4.83 -2.86
N GLY A 280 -4.43 -4.20 -3.02
CA GLY A 280 -3.44 -4.56 -4.03
C GLY A 280 -3.00 -6.02 -3.90
N SER A 281 -2.76 -6.49 -2.67
CA SER A 281 -2.38 -7.89 -2.44
C SER A 281 -3.52 -8.87 -2.76
N SER A 282 -4.77 -8.49 -2.54
CA SER A 282 -5.94 -9.32 -2.91
C SER A 282 -6.02 -9.52 -4.43
N VAL A 283 -5.81 -8.44 -5.21
CA VAL A 283 -5.79 -8.49 -6.68
C VAL A 283 -4.67 -9.42 -7.17
N VAL A 284 -3.46 -9.29 -6.63
CA VAL A 284 -2.32 -10.16 -7.00
C VAL A 284 -2.59 -11.62 -6.66
N LEU A 285 -3.18 -11.92 -5.51
CA LEU A 285 -3.51 -13.29 -5.11
C LEU A 285 -4.56 -13.94 -6.01
N LEU A 286 -5.49 -13.14 -6.55
CA LEU A 286 -6.55 -13.60 -7.45
C LEU A 286 -6.08 -13.80 -8.89
N PHE A 287 -4.92 -13.26 -9.28
CA PHE A 287 -4.37 -13.41 -10.62
C PHE A 287 -4.08 -14.91 -10.91
N PRO A 288 -4.75 -15.54 -11.89
CA PRO A 288 -4.76 -16.98 -12.06
C PRO A 288 -3.59 -17.46 -12.94
N VAL A 289 -2.35 -17.14 -12.55
CA VAL A 289 -1.14 -17.52 -13.31
C VAL A 289 -0.22 -18.42 -12.50
N GLY A 290 -0.14 -19.71 -12.86
CA GLY A 290 0.74 -20.72 -12.24
C GLY A 290 0.07 -21.59 -11.19
N ARG A 291 0.69 -21.72 -9.99
CA ARG A 291 0.07 -22.35 -8.79
C ARG A 291 -0.44 -21.34 -7.71
N PRO A 292 -1.02 -20.17 -8.03
CA PRO A 292 -1.47 -19.20 -7.04
C PRO A 292 -2.87 -19.53 -6.50
N ALA A 293 -3.24 -18.83 -5.42
CA ALA A 293 -4.54 -18.88 -4.77
C ALA A 293 -5.72 -18.65 -5.75
N GLY A 294 -5.60 -17.73 -6.70
CA GLY A 294 -6.63 -17.48 -7.71
C GLY A 294 -6.97 -18.71 -8.56
N GLN A 295 -5.98 -19.54 -8.89
CA GLN A 295 -6.19 -20.74 -9.70
C GLN A 295 -6.96 -21.84 -8.94
N SER A 296 -6.77 -21.97 -7.62
CA SER A 296 -7.55 -22.93 -6.83
C SER A 296 -9.00 -22.47 -6.67
N ILE A 297 -9.23 -21.17 -6.45
CA ILE A 297 -10.58 -20.60 -6.36
C ILE A 297 -11.30 -20.75 -7.70
N LEU A 298 -10.66 -20.38 -8.81
CA LEU A 298 -11.26 -20.45 -10.15
C LEU A 298 -11.68 -21.88 -10.54
N ARG A 299 -10.88 -22.89 -10.18
CA ARG A 299 -11.21 -24.30 -10.43
C ARG A 299 -12.33 -24.83 -9.54
N TRP A 300 -12.49 -24.28 -8.34
CA TRP A 300 -13.53 -24.68 -7.40
C TRP A 300 -14.87 -23.99 -7.67
N SER A 301 -14.85 -22.67 -7.87
CA SER A 301 -16.02 -21.88 -8.23
C SER A 301 -15.62 -20.68 -9.10
N PRO A 302 -15.87 -20.71 -10.42
CA PRO A 302 -15.51 -19.62 -11.31
C PRO A 302 -16.29 -18.33 -11.01
N VAL A 303 -17.54 -18.47 -10.54
CA VAL A 303 -18.39 -17.34 -10.14
C VAL A 303 -17.81 -16.62 -8.92
N LEU A 304 -17.38 -17.38 -7.90
CA LEU A 304 -16.76 -16.80 -6.72
C LEU A 304 -15.44 -16.11 -7.06
N TRP A 305 -14.61 -16.74 -7.90
CA TRP A 305 -13.37 -16.13 -8.38
C TRP A 305 -13.64 -14.83 -9.14
N LEU A 306 -14.61 -14.84 -10.06
CA LEU A 306 -15.00 -13.67 -10.84
C LEU A 306 -15.49 -12.55 -9.92
N GLY A 307 -16.39 -12.85 -8.98
CA GLY A 307 -16.94 -11.89 -8.03
C GLY A 307 -15.87 -11.25 -7.16
N LEU A 308 -14.95 -12.04 -6.59
CA LEU A 308 -13.84 -11.52 -5.78
C LEU A 308 -12.85 -10.70 -6.62
N THR A 309 -12.60 -11.12 -7.88
CA THR A 309 -11.71 -10.40 -8.79
C THR A 309 -12.32 -9.07 -9.17
N LEU A 310 -13.60 -9.03 -9.58
CA LEU A 310 -14.31 -7.79 -9.89
C LEU A 310 -14.37 -6.88 -8.68
N LEU A 311 -14.72 -7.40 -7.51
CA LEU A 311 -14.80 -6.61 -6.28
C LEU A 311 -13.44 -5.98 -5.92
N SER A 312 -12.39 -6.79 -5.85
CA SER A 312 -11.05 -6.30 -5.46
C SER A 312 -10.47 -5.30 -6.47
N THR A 313 -10.63 -5.55 -7.77
CA THR A 313 -10.15 -4.64 -8.82
C THR A 313 -10.99 -3.37 -8.92
N THR A 314 -12.30 -3.44 -8.71
CA THR A 314 -13.17 -2.25 -8.66
C THR A 314 -12.78 -1.36 -7.50
N VAL A 315 -12.58 -1.93 -6.30
CA VAL A 315 -12.10 -1.17 -5.15
C VAL A 315 -10.72 -0.58 -5.42
N LEU A 316 -9.81 -1.34 -6.04
CA LEU A 316 -8.49 -0.83 -6.42
C LEU A 316 -8.59 0.40 -7.34
N PHE A 317 -9.35 0.31 -8.42
CA PHE A 317 -9.54 1.44 -9.34
C PHE A 317 -10.22 2.63 -8.69
N LEU A 318 -11.16 2.38 -7.78
CA LEU A 318 -11.82 3.43 -7.02
C LEU A 318 -10.82 4.22 -6.18
N LEU A 319 -9.93 3.52 -5.46
CA LEU A 319 -8.87 4.14 -4.65
C LEU A 319 -7.81 4.88 -5.51
N LEU A 320 -7.64 4.49 -6.78
CA LEU A 320 -6.71 5.12 -7.71
C LEU A 320 -7.32 6.25 -8.53
N THR A 321 -8.61 6.55 -8.38
CA THR A 321 -9.28 7.65 -9.09
C THR A 321 -8.49 8.96 -9.09
N PRO A 322 -7.99 9.49 -7.94
CA PRO A 322 -7.20 10.73 -7.95
C PRO A 322 -5.92 10.61 -8.77
N THR A 323 -5.26 9.47 -8.72
CA THR A 323 -4.03 9.21 -9.48
C THR A 323 -4.28 9.09 -10.98
N ILE A 324 -5.38 8.44 -11.38
CA ILE A 324 -5.81 8.33 -12.78
C ILE A 324 -6.18 9.71 -13.34
N ALA A 325 -6.84 10.55 -12.53
CA ALA A 325 -7.17 11.91 -12.91
C ALA A 325 -5.91 12.76 -13.17
N ALA A 326 -4.90 12.66 -12.30
CA ALA A 326 -3.62 13.36 -12.48
C ALA A 326 -2.91 12.94 -13.78
N TRP A 327 -2.92 11.65 -14.12
CA TRP A 327 -2.37 11.15 -15.38
C TRP A 327 -3.07 11.69 -16.63
N ALA A 328 -4.39 11.90 -16.56
CA ALA A 328 -5.14 12.46 -17.67
C ALA A 328 -4.73 13.92 -17.93
N THR A 329 -4.41 14.67 -16.89
CA THR A 329 -3.98 16.07 -17.00
C THR A 329 -2.50 16.24 -17.35
N GLU A 330 -1.65 15.30 -16.94
CA GLU A 330 -0.19 15.36 -17.14
C GLU A 330 0.29 14.60 -18.40
N GLY A 331 -0.63 14.02 -19.18
CA GLY A 331 -0.30 13.26 -20.40
C GLY A 331 0.18 11.82 -20.15
N GLY A 332 0.13 11.33 -18.91
CA GLY A 332 0.52 9.97 -18.52
C GLY A 332 -0.40 8.86 -19.04
N GLY A 333 -1.63 9.18 -19.48
CA GLY A 333 -2.59 8.19 -19.97
C GLY A 333 -2.14 7.43 -21.23
N GLY A 334 -1.44 8.11 -22.15
CA GLY A 334 -0.99 7.52 -23.43
C GLY A 334 -0.03 6.33 -23.25
N PRO A 335 1.09 6.49 -22.52
CA PRO A 335 2.02 5.41 -22.23
C PRO A 335 1.38 4.19 -21.54
N VAL A 336 0.43 4.41 -20.63
CA VAL A 336 -0.27 3.32 -19.91
C VAL A 336 -1.14 2.53 -20.88
N VAL A 337 -1.95 3.21 -21.69
CA VAL A 337 -2.80 2.56 -22.71
C VAL A 337 -1.92 1.80 -23.70
N PHE A 338 -0.83 2.41 -24.18
CA PHE A 338 0.12 1.74 -25.07
C PHE A 338 0.70 0.47 -24.45
N THR A 339 1.11 0.53 -23.18
CA THR A 339 1.68 -0.63 -22.46
C THR A 339 0.65 -1.75 -22.32
N VAL A 340 -0.59 -1.43 -21.97
CA VAL A 340 -1.67 -2.42 -21.86
C VAL A 340 -1.93 -3.08 -23.21
N VAL A 341 -2.08 -2.29 -24.27
CA VAL A 341 -2.32 -2.79 -25.64
C VAL A 341 -1.15 -3.66 -26.11
N ALA A 342 0.09 -3.19 -25.96
CA ALA A 342 1.29 -3.94 -26.33
C ALA A 342 1.36 -5.28 -25.58
N PHE A 343 1.09 -5.28 -24.27
CA PHE A 343 1.04 -6.50 -23.47
C PHE A 343 -0.04 -7.47 -23.97
N THR A 344 -1.26 -6.98 -24.22
CA THR A 344 -2.36 -7.78 -24.77
C THR A 344 -1.96 -8.43 -26.10
N VAL A 345 -1.38 -7.64 -27.01
CA VAL A 345 -0.93 -8.11 -28.33
C VAL A 345 0.15 -9.18 -28.18
N VAL A 346 1.16 -8.97 -27.34
CA VAL A 346 2.23 -9.97 -27.11
C VAL A 346 1.66 -11.26 -26.53
N CYS A 347 0.82 -11.18 -25.49
CA CYS A 347 0.25 -12.37 -24.87
C CYS A 347 -0.66 -13.17 -25.81
N THR A 348 -1.52 -12.49 -26.56
CA THR A 348 -2.40 -13.14 -27.54
C THR A 348 -1.61 -13.72 -28.72
N SER A 349 -0.54 -13.04 -29.17
CA SER A 349 0.36 -13.54 -30.21
C SER A 349 1.10 -14.80 -29.76
N VAL A 350 1.64 -14.82 -28.54
CA VAL A 350 2.29 -16.02 -27.96
C VAL A 350 1.30 -17.18 -27.89
N TRP A 351 0.07 -16.93 -27.46
CA TRP A 351 -0.96 -17.96 -27.42
C TRP A 351 -1.30 -18.48 -28.82
N ALA A 352 -1.53 -17.58 -29.79
CA ALA A 352 -1.85 -17.93 -31.17
C ALA A 352 -0.72 -18.75 -31.80
N TRP A 353 0.53 -18.35 -31.61
CA TRP A 353 1.70 -19.11 -32.05
C TRP A 353 1.71 -20.53 -31.47
N ARG A 354 1.52 -20.69 -30.17
CA ARG A 354 1.49 -22.04 -29.56
C ARG A 354 0.31 -22.88 -30.00
N ARG A 355 -0.84 -22.25 -30.28
CA ARG A 355 -2.07 -22.97 -30.64
C ARG A 355 -2.10 -23.41 -32.10
N PHE A 356 -1.49 -22.62 -32.99
CA PHE A 356 -1.60 -22.80 -34.44
C PHE A 356 -0.27 -23.11 -35.15
N VAL A 357 0.88 -22.81 -34.52
CA VAL A 357 2.21 -22.94 -35.16
C VAL A 357 3.12 -23.98 -34.50
N GLU A 358 3.10 -24.13 -33.17
CA GLU A 358 3.80 -25.26 -32.52
C GLU A 358 3.09 -26.58 -32.92
N PRO A 359 3.78 -27.54 -33.58
CA PRO A 359 3.20 -28.83 -33.90
C PRO A 359 2.90 -29.62 -32.62
N GLU A 360 1.78 -30.35 -32.58
CA GLU A 360 1.54 -31.37 -31.56
C GLU A 360 2.66 -32.43 -31.67
N GLN A 361 3.63 -32.37 -30.77
CA GLN A 361 4.59 -33.46 -30.51
C GLN A 361 4.13 -34.25 -29.30
#